data_AF-A0A950ZZD9-F1
#
_entry.id   AF-A0A950ZZD9-F1
#
_cell.length_a   1.000
_cell.length_b   1.000
_cell.length_c   1.000
_cell.angle_alpha   90.00
_cell.angle_beta   90.00
_cell.angle_gamma   90.00
#
_symmetry.space_group_name_H-M   'P 1'
#
loop_
_entity.id
_entity.type
_entity.pdbx_description
1 polymer ?
#
loop_
_entity_poly.entity_id
_entity_poly.type
_entity_poly.pdbx_seq_one_letter_code
_entity_poly.pdbx_strand_id
1 'polypeptide(L)'
;MGLENRGALFAVAVPLIAFKIWFAILLLMYAPTRDTAVWIAATHWTLIIVIGILVVAGIPMYRLMRARARRNKLRRSEWMVDAPPQCSALWETVSRLEGGD
;
A
#
# COMPACT_ATOMS: atom_id res chain seq x y z
N MET A 1 30.72 14.03 -17.62
CA MET A 1 30.40 12.65 -18.08
C MET A 1 29.05 12.68 -18.79
N GLY A 2 29.06 12.55 -20.12
CA GLY A 2 27.89 12.71 -20.99
C GLY A 2 26.77 11.70 -20.74
N LEU A 3 25.55 12.04 -21.17
CA LEU A 3 24.34 11.21 -21.04
C LEU A 3 24.51 9.79 -21.59
N GLU A 4 25.32 9.61 -22.63
CA GLU A 4 25.65 8.33 -23.26
C GLU A 4 26.36 7.37 -22.29
N ASN A 5 27.27 7.90 -21.46
CA ASN A 5 28.00 7.12 -20.46
C ASN A 5 27.08 6.68 -19.30
N ARG A 6 26.03 7.47 -18.99
CA ARG A 6 25.02 7.12 -17.99
C ARG A 6 24.12 6.00 -18.49
N GLY A 7 23.75 6.02 -19.78
CA GLY A 7 22.97 4.96 -20.42
C GLY A 7 23.68 3.60 -20.37
N ALA A 8 24.97 3.57 -20.71
CA ALA A 8 25.80 2.37 -20.61
C ALA A 8 25.90 1.85 -19.16
N LEU A 9 26.06 2.76 -18.19
CA LEU A 9 26.06 2.40 -16.77
C LEU A 9 24.75 1.75 -16.33
N PHE A 10 23.59 2.28 -16.72
CA PHE A 10 22.30 1.68 -16.38
C PHE A 10 22.08 0.34 -17.08
N ALA A 11 22.48 0.22 -18.35
CA ALA A 11 22.36 -1.03 -19.10
C ALA A 11 23.12 -2.20 -18.45
N VAL A 12 24.23 -1.91 -17.75
CA VAL A 12 25.02 -2.91 -17.03
C VAL A 12 24.57 -3.04 -15.56
N ALA A 13 24.33 -1.92 -14.87
CA ALA A 13 24.01 -1.91 -13.45
C ALA A 13 22.65 -2.53 -13.15
N VAL A 14 21.62 -2.26 -13.97
CA VAL A 14 20.27 -2.79 -13.75
C VAL A 14 20.24 -4.32 -13.77
N PRO A 15 20.74 -5.03 -14.80
CA PRO A 15 20.74 -6.49 -14.79
C PRO A 15 21.62 -7.09 -13.69
N LEU A 16 22.74 -6.45 -13.34
CA LEU A 16 23.58 -6.92 -12.22
C LEU A 16 22.84 -6.85 -10.87
N ILE A 17 22.13 -5.75 -10.61
CA ILE A 17 21.32 -5.60 -9.39
C ILE A 17 20.17 -6.63 -9.40
N ALA A 18 19.49 -6.79 -10.53
CA ALA A 18 18.40 -7.76 -10.67
C ALA A 18 18.89 -9.21 -10.45
N PHE A 19 20.02 -9.60 -11.05
CA PHE A 19 20.64 -10.90 -10.86
C PHE A 19 20.99 -11.15 -9.40
N LYS A 20 21.56 -10.15 -8.73
CA LYS A 20 21.95 -10.22 -7.32
C LYS A 20 20.73 -10.42 -6.40
N ILE A 21 19.63 -9.72 -6.66
CA ILE A 21 18.37 -9.89 -5.92
C ILE A 21 17.78 -11.29 -6.18
N TRP A 22 17.72 -11.72 -7.44
CA TRP A 22 17.21 -13.03 -7.82
C TRP A 22 17.99 -14.17 -7.15
N PHE A 23 19.33 -14.08 -7.14
CA PHE A 23 20.18 -15.07 -6.50
C PHE A 23 19.98 -15.16 -4.99
N ALA A 24 19.80 -14.02 -4.31
CA ALA A 24 19.48 -14.00 -2.87
C ALA A 24 18.13 -14.67 -2.57
N ILE A 25 17.12 -14.46 -3.41
CA ILE A 25 15.80 -15.11 -3.28
C ILE A 25 15.94 -16.63 -3.47
N LEU A 26 16.66 -17.07 -4.50
CA LEU A 26 16.89 -18.50 -4.75
C LEU A 26 17.63 -19.18 -3.59
N LEU A 27 18.65 -18.53 -3.00
CA LEU A 27 19.35 -19.06 -1.83
C LEU A 27 18.43 -19.21 -0.62
N LEU A 28 17.57 -18.23 -0.36
CA LEU A 28 16.58 -18.32 0.73
C LEU A 28 15.53 -19.41 0.47
N MET A 29 15.11 -19.60 -0.78
CA MET A 29 14.15 -20.65 -1.13
C MET A 29 14.77 -22.05 -1.02
N TYR A 30 16.03 -22.22 -1.43
CA TYR A 30 16.69 -23.52 -1.46
C TYR A 30 17.23 -23.96 -0.09
N ALA A 31 17.80 -23.03 0.68
CA ALA A 31 18.39 -23.32 1.98
C ALA A 31 17.94 -22.29 3.04
N PRO A 32 16.69 -22.38 3.53
CA PRO A 32 16.11 -21.42 4.48
C PRO A 32 16.63 -21.61 5.92
N THR A 33 17.95 -21.67 6.11
CA THR A 33 18.57 -21.72 7.43
C THR A 33 18.91 -20.32 7.93
N ARG A 34 19.04 -20.17 9.26
CA ARG A 34 19.47 -18.90 9.87
C ARG A 34 20.84 -18.47 9.36
N ASP A 35 21.73 -19.42 9.14
CA ASP A 35 23.09 -19.16 8.65
C ASP A 35 23.07 -18.61 7.22
N THR A 36 22.21 -19.15 6.34
CA THR A 36 22.01 -18.60 4.99
C THR A 36 21.45 -17.18 5.05
N ALA A 37 20.48 -16.90 5.92
CA ALA A 37 19.92 -15.56 6.08
C ALA A 37 20.97 -14.54 6.57
N VAL A 38 21.81 -14.93 7.54
CA VAL A 38 22.91 -14.10 8.03
C VAL A 38 23.96 -13.87 6.94
N TRP A 39 24.30 -14.91 6.17
CA TRP A 39 25.25 -14.81 5.08
C TRP A 39 24.76 -13.89 3.95
N ILE A 40 23.48 -13.99 3.59
CA ILE A 40 22.83 -13.08 2.64
C ILE A 40 22.85 -11.66 3.20
N ALA A 41 22.58 -11.48 4.49
CA ALA A 41 22.59 -10.16 5.10
C ALA A 41 23.98 -9.51 5.07
N ALA A 42 25.04 -10.27 5.32
CA ALA A 42 26.42 -9.80 5.23
C ALA A 42 26.81 -9.42 3.78
N THR A 43 26.42 -10.24 2.80
CA THR A 43 26.80 -10.06 1.38
C THR A 43 25.92 -9.06 0.62
N HIS A 44 24.75 -8.71 1.17
CA HIS A 44 23.74 -7.84 0.55
C HIS A 44 23.32 -6.68 1.45
N TRP A 45 24.24 -6.21 2.29
CA TRP A 45 23.98 -5.16 3.28
C TRP A 45 23.37 -3.87 2.68
N THR A 46 23.80 -3.47 1.48
CA THR A 46 23.26 -2.26 0.81
C THR A 46 21.78 -2.38 0.48
N LEU A 47 21.33 -3.52 -0.03
CA LEU A 47 19.91 -3.77 -0.31
C LEU A 47 19.09 -3.77 0.97
N ILE A 48 19.63 -4.35 2.05
CA ILE A 48 18.97 -4.37 3.35
C ILE A 48 18.81 -2.96 3.91
N ILE A 49 19.81 -2.09 3.74
CA ILE A 49 19.68 -0.68 4.16
C ILE A 49 18.57 0.01 3.37
N VAL A 50 18.55 -0.13 2.04
CA VAL A 50 17.51 0.49 1.20
C VAL A 50 16.13 -0.02 1.59
N ILE A 51 15.95 -1.34 1.70
CA ILE A 51 14.69 -1.95 2.12
C ILE A 51 14.32 -1.48 3.53
N GLY A 52 15.27 -1.45 4.46
CA GLY A 52 15.08 -0.98 5.83
C GLY A 52 14.57 0.45 5.89
N ILE A 53 15.17 1.37 5.12
CA ILE A 53 14.71 2.77 5.02
C ILE A 53 13.28 2.84 4.48
N LEU A 54 12.98 2.08 3.42
CA LEU A 54 11.64 2.05 2.81
C LEU A 54 10.58 1.50 3.80
N VAL A 55 10.92 0.45 4.54
CA VAL A 55 10.02 -0.14 5.55
C VAL A 55 9.80 0.83 6.72
N VAL A 56 10.87 1.45 7.23
CA VAL A 56 10.80 2.43 8.32
C VAL A 56 9.94 3.63 7.93
N ALA A 57 10.07 4.12 6.69
CA ALA A 57 9.21 5.20 6.17
C ALA A 57 7.78 4.72 5.87
N GLY A 58 7.60 3.46 5.49
CA GLY A 58 6.29 2.86 5.22
C GLY A 58 5.41 2.70 6.47
N ILE A 59 5.99 2.42 7.63
CA ILE A 59 5.27 2.25 8.91
C ILE A 59 4.43 3.49 9.29
N PRO A 60 4.97 4.71 9.39
CA PRO A 60 4.18 5.89 9.74
C PRO A 60 3.12 6.19 8.67
N MET A 61 3.44 5.98 7.38
CA MET A 61 2.49 6.17 6.30
C MET A 61 1.29 5.20 6.42
N TYR A 62 1.55 3.92 6.70
CA TYR A 62 0.52 2.92 6.95
C TYR A 62 -0.37 3.30 8.15
N ARG A 63 0.23 3.78 9.25
CA ARG A 63 -0.53 4.25 10.43
C ARG A 63 -1.41 5.44 10.10
N LEU A 64 -0.92 6.40 9.31
CA LEU A 64 -1.70 7.54 8.85
C LEU A 64 -2.86 7.12 7.94
N MET A 65 -2.63 6.21 7.00
CA MET A 65 -3.69 5.69 6.13
C MET A 65 -4.78 4.97 6.94
N ARG A 66 -4.40 4.16 7.93
CA ARG A 66 -5.35 3.49 8.83
C ARG A 66 -6.17 4.50 9.64
N ALA A 67 -5.54 5.55 10.15
CA ALA A 67 -6.23 6.63 10.86
C ALA A 67 -7.20 7.39 9.94
N ARG A 68 -6.79 7.71 8.70
CA ARG A 68 -7.66 8.33 7.69
C ARG A 68 -8.85 7.44 7.32
N ALA A 69 -8.62 6.15 7.13
CA ALA A 69 -9.69 5.18 6.86
C ALA A 69 -10.73 5.14 7.99
N ARG A 70 -10.27 5.19 9.26
CA ARG A 70 -11.17 5.24 10.42
C ARG A 70 -11.99 6.54 10.47
N ARG A 71 -11.38 7.69 10.18
CA ARG A 71 -12.08 8.98 10.08
C ARG A 71 -13.11 8.99 8.96
N ASN A 72 -12.77 8.45 7.79
CA ASN A 72 -13.69 8.34 6.67
C ASN A 72 -14.87 7.41 6.99
N LYS A 73 -14.65 6.35 7.77
CA LYS A 73 -15.73 5.46 8.24
C LYS A 73 -16.69 6.20 9.18
N LEU A 74 -16.18 6.99 10.12
CA LEU A 74 -16.99 7.81 11.04
C LEU A 74 -17.77 8.91 10.30
N ARG A 75 -17.10 9.61 9.38
CA ARG A 75 -17.76 10.59 8.51
C ARG A 75 -18.83 9.91 7.65
N ARG A 76 -18.62 8.70 7.15
CA ARG A 76 -19.68 7.98 6.42
C ARG A 76 -20.86 7.62 7.32
N SER A 77 -20.62 7.23 8.58
CA SER A 77 -21.72 6.93 9.52
C SER A 77 -22.51 8.17 9.94
N GLU A 78 -21.88 9.35 10.01
CA GLU A 78 -22.58 10.61 10.31
C GLU A 78 -23.56 11.02 9.19
N TRP A 79 -23.24 10.70 7.93
CA TRP A 79 -24.08 11.04 6.77
C TRP A 79 -25.01 9.90 6.36
N MET A 80 -24.87 8.73 6.98
CA MET A 80 -25.79 7.59 6.87
C MET A 80 -26.61 7.42 8.16
N VAL A 81 -26.74 8.47 9.00
CA VAL A 81 -27.78 8.51 10.01
C VAL A 81 -29.10 8.57 9.26
N ASP A 82 -29.77 7.43 9.23
CA ASP A 82 -31.17 7.20 8.92
C ASP A 82 -31.89 8.43 8.38
N ALA A 83 -32.15 8.46 7.07
CA ALA A 83 -33.37 9.13 6.64
C ALA A 83 -34.48 8.48 7.48
N PRO A 84 -35.12 9.20 8.41
CA PRO A 84 -36.20 8.58 9.16
C PRO A 84 -37.22 8.12 8.12
N PRO A 85 -37.72 6.87 8.18
CA PRO A 85 -38.78 6.39 7.26
C PRO A 85 -40.04 7.28 7.32
N GLN A 86 -40.10 8.19 8.29
CA GLN A 86 -41.11 9.22 8.44
C GLN A 86 -41.16 10.19 7.25
N CYS A 87 -40.04 10.54 6.61
CA CYS A 87 -40.07 11.49 5.49
C CYS A 87 -40.67 10.88 4.21
N SER A 88 -40.42 9.59 3.94
CA SER A 88 -41.06 8.88 2.83
C SER A 88 -42.52 8.56 3.12
N ALA A 89 -42.85 8.19 4.37
CA ALA A 89 -44.22 7.92 4.79
C ALA A 89 -45.11 9.19 4.78
N LEU A 90 -44.56 10.35 5.18
CA LEU A 90 -45.26 11.63 5.07
C LEU A 90 -45.50 12.03 3.61
N TRP A 91 -44.51 11.83 2.74
CA TRP A 91 -44.65 12.11 1.31
C TRP A 91 -45.71 11.22 0.67
N GLU A 92 -45.73 9.91 0.99
CA GLU A 92 -46.79 8.99 0.54
C GLU A 92 -48.19 9.39 1.02
N THR A 93 -48.33 9.92 2.24
CA THR A 93 -49.62 10.40 2.73
C THR A 93 -50.06 11.69 2.05
N VAL A 94 -49.14 12.62 1.77
CA VAL A 94 -49.46 13.89 1.10
C VAL A 94 -49.83 13.65 -0.37
N SER A 95 -49.10 12.80 -1.08
CA SER A 95 -49.38 12.48 -2.49
C SER A 95 -50.73 11.80 -2.69
N ARG A 96 -51.17 10.98 -1.72
CA ARG A 96 -52.52 10.39 -1.72
C ARG A 96 -53.64 11.40 -1.52
N LEU A 97 -53.37 12.49 -0.80
CA LEU A 97 -54.36 13.54 -0.55
C LEU A 97 -54.47 14.52 -1.73
N GLU A 98 -53.37 14.75 -2.46
CA GLU A 98 -53.37 15.62 -3.65
C GLU A 98 -53.89 14.93 -4.92
N GLY A 99 -53.88 13.59 -4.99
CA GLY A 99 -54.35 12.81 -6.14
C GLY A 99 -55.81 12.35 -6.07
N GLY A 100 -56.57 12.84 -5.08
CA GLY A 100 -57.95 12.42 -4.82
C GLY A 100 -58.99 13.52 -5.10
N ASP A 101 -59.08 13.94 -6.37
CA ASP A 101 -60.23 14.66 -6.95
C ASP A 101 -60.71 13.93 -8.21
#